data_AF-A0A520JEP5-F1
#
_entry.id   AF-A0A520JEP5-F1
#
_cell.length_a   1.000
_cell.length_b   1.000
_cell.length_c   1.000
_cell.angle_alpha   90.00
_cell.angle_beta   90.00
_cell.angle_gamma   90.00
#
_symmetry.space_group_name_H-M   'P 1'
#
loop_
_entity.id
_entity.type
_entity.pdbx_description
1 polymer ?
#
loop_
_entity_poly.entity_id
_entity_poly.type
_entity_poly.pdbx_seq_one_letter_code
_entity_poly.pdbx_strand_id
1 'polypeptide(L)' 'EWGRGYAREAAEASLAWGWREMDLPTVGAITVPANTASRALMERLGMTRVVDGDFDHPKLAEDDPLRRHILYRIDRPAYV' A
#
# COMPACT_ATOMS: atom_id res chain seq x y z
N GLU A 1 -3.74 18.39 -10.32
CA GLU A 1 -3.78 18.82 -8.90
C GLU A 1 -4.07 17.63 -7.99
N TRP A 2 -3.50 17.60 -6.79
CA TRP A 2 -3.75 16.57 -5.77
C TRP A 2 -4.90 16.98 -4.83
N GLY A 3 -5.34 16.07 -3.95
CA GLY A 3 -6.39 16.35 -2.96
C GLY A 3 -7.83 16.23 -3.47
N ARG A 4 -8.02 15.79 -4.73
CA ARG A 4 -9.34 15.60 -5.36
C ARG A 4 -9.94 14.19 -5.19
N GLY A 5 -9.30 13.33 -4.41
CA GLY A 5 -9.78 11.97 -4.15
C GLY A 5 -9.41 10.91 -5.20
N TYR A 6 -8.89 11.29 -6.38
CA TYR A 6 -8.60 10.36 -7.47
C TYR A 6 -7.71 9.17 -7.09
N ALA A 7 -6.69 9.39 -6.25
CA ALA A 7 -5.83 8.28 -5.80
C ALA A 7 -6.60 7.24 -4.97
N ARG A 8 -7.58 7.69 -4.17
CA ARG A 8 -8.45 6.80 -3.41
C ARG A 8 -9.40 6.05 -4.32
N GLU A 9 -10.09 6.78 -5.20
CA GLU A 9 -11.01 6.19 -6.19
C GLU A 9 -10.32 5.11 -7.03
N ALA A 10 -9.15 5.41 -7.58
CA ALA A 10 -8.39 4.45 -8.37
C ALA A 10 -7.92 3.24 -7.56
N ALA A 11 -7.48 3.44 -6.31
CA ALA A 11 -7.05 2.34 -5.44
C ALA A 11 -8.22 1.44 -5.03
N GLU A 12 -9.38 2.01 -4.67
CA GLU A 12 -10.60 1.26 -4.35
C GLU A 12 -11.07 0.45 -5.56
N ALA A 13 -11.10 1.04 -6.75
CA ALA A 13 -11.44 0.35 -8.00
C ALA A 13 -10.45 -0.79 -8.32
N SER A 14 -9.15 -0.57 -8.09
CA SER A 14 -8.10 -1.58 -8.32
C SER A 14 -8.24 -2.77 -7.37
N LEU A 15 -8.48 -2.50 -6.08
CA LEU A 15 -8.73 -3.54 -5.08
C LEU A 15 -10.00 -4.32 -5.42
N ALA A 16 -11.11 -3.64 -5.70
CA ALA A 16 -12.37 -4.28 -6.07
C ALA A 16 -12.24 -5.17 -7.31
N TRP A 17 -11.51 -4.71 -8.32
CA TRP A 17 -11.19 -5.51 -9.50
C TRP A 17 -10.32 -6.72 -9.15
N GLY A 18 -9.25 -6.54 -8.38
CA GLY A 18 -8.36 -7.63 -7.97
C GLY A 18 -9.06 -8.69 -7.15
N TRP A 19 -10.00 -8.31 -6.28
CA TRP A 19 -10.84 -9.26 -5.55
C TRP A 19 -11.79 -10.01 -6.47
N ARG A 20 -12.38 -9.35 -7.46
CA ARG A 20 -13.36 -9.97 -8.37
C ARG A 20 -12.73 -10.91 -9.40
N GLU A 21 -11.58 -10.54 -9.94
CA GLU A 21 -11.00 -11.19 -11.13
C GLU A 21 -9.82 -12.11 -10.83
N MET A 22 -9.19 -11.97 -9.66
CA MET A 22 -8.00 -12.75 -9.30
C MET A 22 -8.26 -13.53 -8.01
N ASP A 23 -7.57 -14.66 -7.83
CA ASP A 23 -7.59 -15.43 -6.58
C ASP A 23 -6.44 -14.99 -5.64
N LEU A 24 -6.39 -13.69 -5.36
CA LEU A 24 -5.40 -13.10 -4.45
C LEU A 24 -5.91 -13.14 -3.01
N PRO A 25 -5.23 -13.79 -2.05
CA PRO A 25 -5.65 -13.76 -0.65
C PRO A 25 -5.39 -12.41 0.03
N THR A 26 -4.45 -11.62 -0.51
CA THR A 26 -3.99 -10.38 0.08
C THR A 26 -3.36 -9.46 -0.96
N VAL A 27 -3.33 -8.16 -0.69
CA VAL A 27 -2.63 -7.14 -1.49
C VAL A 27 -1.69 -6.36 -0.57
N GLY A 28 -0.43 -6.23 -1.01
CA GLY A 28 0.59 -5.43 -0.34
C GLY A 28 0.81 -4.08 -1.01
N ALA A 29 1.20 -3.08 -0.24
CA ALA A 29 1.66 -1.79 -0.73
C ALA A 29 2.87 -1.31 0.08
N ILE A 30 3.85 -0.68 -0.59
CA ILE A 30 5.08 -0.21 0.04
C ILE A 30 5.26 1.29 -0.19
N THR A 31 5.92 1.97 0.73
CA THR A 31 6.31 3.37 0.59
C THR A 31 7.48 3.70 1.53
N VAL A 32 8.08 4.87 1.41
CA VAL A 32 9.09 5.35 2.38
C VAL A 32 8.42 5.92 3.64
N PRO A 33 9.04 5.83 4.84
CA PRO A 33 8.46 6.32 6.08
C PRO A 33 7.99 7.79 6.04
N ALA A 34 8.74 8.64 5.34
CA ALA A 34 8.46 10.08 5.22
C ALA A 34 7.23 10.40 4.34
N ASN A 35 6.73 9.46 3.54
CA ASN A 35 5.60 9.69 2.64
C ASN A 35 4.25 9.56 3.38
N THR A 36 3.96 10.56 4.21
CA THR A 36 2.76 10.61 5.05
C THR A 36 1.45 10.60 4.25
N ALA A 37 1.43 11.22 3.07
CA ALA A 37 0.25 11.23 2.20
C ALA A 37 -0.12 9.82 1.71
N SER A 38 0.88 9.03 1.29
CA SER A 38 0.69 7.66 0.85
C SER A 38 0.26 6.74 2.01
N ARG A 39 0.91 6.88 3.17
CA ARG A 39 0.55 6.15 4.40
C ARG A 39 -0.90 6.40 4.83
N ALA A 40 -1.31 7.67 4.87
CA ALA A 40 -2.68 8.05 5.22
C ALA A 40 -3.70 7.51 4.21
N LEU A 41 -3.35 7.42 2.92
CA LEU A 41 -4.21 6.78 1.92
C LEU A 41 -4.35 5.28 2.19
N MET A 42 -3.24 4.56 2.41
CA MET A 42 -3.25 3.12 2.73
C MET A 42 -4.11 2.82 3.96
N GLU A 43 -3.98 3.63 5.02
CA GLU A 43 -4.79 3.52 6.24
C GLU A 43 -6.28 3.75 5.97
N ARG A 44 -6.63 4.77 5.17
CA ARG A 44 -8.04 5.05 4.78
C ARG A 44 -8.65 3.96 3.89
N LEU A 45 -7.83 3.24 3.14
CA LEU A 45 -8.26 2.08 2.33
C LEU A 45 -8.50 0.83 3.20
N GLY A 46 -8.19 0.88 4.51
CA GLY A 46 -8.28 -0.26 5.41
C GLY A 46 -7.05 -1.17 5.40
N MET A 47 -5.95 -0.75 4.77
CA MET A 47 -4.69 -1.49 4.87
C MET A 47 -4.08 -1.33 6.25
N THR A 48 -3.44 -2.40 6.74
CA THR A 48 -2.75 -2.42 8.04
C THR A 48 -1.24 -2.43 7.84
N ARG A 49 -0.53 -1.61 8.63
CA ARG A 49 0.94 -1.60 8.67
C ARG A 49 1.46 -2.93 9.24
N VAL A 50 2.33 -3.61 8.50
CA VAL A 50 2.99 -4.85 8.94
C VAL A 50 4.21 -4.50 9.76
N VAL A 51 4.13 -4.55 11.10
CA VAL A 51 5.16 -4.02 12.04
C VAL A 51 6.58 -4.45 11.66
N ASP A 52 6.80 -5.74 11.42
CA ASP A 52 8.11 -6.32 11.07
C ASP A 52 8.34 -6.46 9.55
N GLY A 53 7.51 -5.80 8.75
CA GLY A 53 7.56 -5.86 7.27
C GLY A 53 8.44 -4.81 6.61
N ASP A 54 9.23 -4.07 7.39
CA ASP A 54 10.11 -3.04 6.84
C ASP A 54 11.36 -3.64 6.23
N PHE A 55 11.82 -3.07 5.12
CA PHE A 55 12.96 -3.58 4.38
C PHE A 55 13.68 -2.46 3.63
N ASP A 56 14.90 -2.76 3.20
CA ASP A 56 15.68 -1.86 2.37
C ASP A 56 15.47 -2.21 0.91
N HIS A 57 15.05 -1.24 0.10
CA HIS A 57 14.69 -1.47 -1.29
C HIS A 57 15.90 -1.97 -2.09
N PRO A 58 15.85 -3.16 -2.70
CA PRO A 58 17.04 -3.84 -3.24
C PRO A 58 17.64 -3.16 -4.47
N LYS A 59 16.92 -2.19 -5.06
CA LYS A 59 17.37 -1.43 -6.24
C LYS A 59 17.94 -0.05 -5.90
N LEU A 60 18.01 0.33 -4.63
CA LEU A 60 18.56 1.62 -4.19
C LEU A 60 19.94 1.42 -3.57
N ALA A 61 20.81 2.41 -3.72
CA ALA A 61 22.14 2.42 -3.13
C ALA A 61 22.05 2.37 -1.60
N GLU A 62 23.12 1.92 -0.95
CA GLU A 62 23.08 1.71 0.51
C GLU A 62 22.85 2.98 1.31
N ASP A 63 23.31 4.11 0.80
CA ASP A 63 23.24 5.45 1.35
C ASP A 63 22.06 6.28 0.82
N ASP A 64 21.20 5.69 -0.03
CA ASP A 64 20.03 6.39 -0.57
C ASP A 64 19.01 6.69 0.55
N PRO A 65 18.60 7.94 0.75
CA PRO A 65 17.65 8.31 1.80
C PRO A 65 16.26 7.69 1.61
N LEU A 66 15.92 7.24 0.41
CA LEU A 66 14.66 6.55 0.09
C LEU A 66 14.78 5.03 0.17
N ARG A 67 15.95 4.49 0.56
CA ARG A 67 16.18 3.05 0.64
C ARG A 67 15.19 2.35 1.57
N ARG A 68 14.98 2.91 2.77
CA ARG A 68 14.10 2.29 3.77
C ARG A 68 12.63 2.36 3.36
N HIS A 69 11.99 1.20 3.21
CA HIS A 69 10.58 1.07 2.91
C HIS A 69 9.81 0.41 4.06
N ILE A 70 8.54 0.77 4.13
CA ILE A 70 7.55 0.20 5.05
C ILE A 70 6.46 -0.52 4.26
N LEU A 71 5.90 -1.58 4.83
CA LEU A 71 4.90 -2.43 4.20
C LEU A 71 3.51 -2.29 4.84
N TYR A 72 2.49 -2.08 4.02
CA TYR A 72 1.08 -2.21 4.38
C TYR A 72 0.47 -3.40 3.65
N ARG A 73 -0.53 -4.02 4.27
CA ARG A 73 -1.24 -5.19 3.74
C ARG A 73 -2.74 -5.05 3.97
N ILE A 74 -3.54 -5.50 3.01
CA ILE A 74 -4.98 -5.71 3.17
C ILE A 74 -5.33 -7.11 2.70
N ASP A 75 -6.02 -7.84 3.56
CA ASP A 75 -6.50 -9.19 3.23
C ASP A 75 -7.80 -9.09 2.44
N ARG A 76 -8.02 -10.07 1.57
CA ARG A 76 -9.27 -10.18 0.82
C ARG A 76 -10.45 -10.14 1.82
N PRO A 77 -11.46 -9.28 1.59
CA PRO A 77 -12.65 -9.27 2.42
C PRO A 77 -13.31 -10.66 2.39
N ALA A 78 -13.63 -11.21 3.57
CA ALA A 78 -14.48 -12.39 3.62
C ALA A 78 -15.88 -11.96 3.18
N TYR A 79 -16.35 -12.48 2.04
CA TYR A 79 -17.77 -12.37 1.72
C TYR A 79 -18.52 -13.29 2.67
N VAL A 80 -19.42 -12.72 3.47
CA VAL A 80 -20.40 -13.48 4.26
C VAL A 80 -21.59 -13.83 3.38
#